data_AF-A0A5A9NQ19-F1
#
_entry.id   AF-A0A5A9NQ19-F1
#
_cell.length_a   1.000
_cell.length_b   1.000
_cell.length_c   1.000
_cell.angle_alpha   90.00
_cell.angle_beta   90.00
_cell.angle_gamma   90.00
#
_symmetry.space_group_name_H-M   'P 1'
#
loop_
_entity.id
_entity.type
_entity.pdbx_description
1 polymer ?
#
loop_
_entity_poly.entity_id
_entity_poly.type
_entity_poly.pdbx_seq_one_letter_code
_entity_poly.pdbx_strand_id
1 'polypeptide(L)'
;MIGVFGDEVKSVSVMEGHSVTLHTDVTHIQTHDEIQWRFKGIRIARIMRSYDINPTYDETEIFRDRVKMNNQTGDLTITHITSQHSGLYKLNILSGNTETDKRFNLTVNDADKHPIDQHDEDYENQIICSDSTFSKHNTQPVLMEIKAVNKCFQLETGNSLGVFRDLERLYMTTVRRILKPSVSRNHKQLRELDLIQSGIFLSPLDADLGTTFMDKLEESRLAPDMKERISSCCMDFLKELVKQYQLRLPASMEILSKLELFCPKSVMSTINRPGVKDLPADLFSCPIGTLETQWRNVATANFSDDQDIDKFWLEVEAFKDAGGHKCFQELAQGAKRSCSACFQCPC
;
A
#
# COMPACT_ATOMS: atom_id res chain seq x y z
N MET A 1 -13.99 55.80 -3.19
CA MET A 1 -15.11 54.87 -2.94
C MET A 1 -14.47 53.62 -2.35
N ILE A 2 -14.57 53.42 -1.04
CA ILE A 2 -13.96 52.28 -0.34
C ILE A 2 -14.83 51.07 -0.66
N GLY A 3 -14.33 50.19 -1.53
CA GLY A 3 -14.99 48.94 -1.88
C GLY A 3 -14.92 47.98 -0.69
N VAL A 4 -16.00 47.91 0.06
CA VAL A 4 -16.25 46.91 1.09
C VAL A 4 -16.34 45.56 0.39
N PHE A 5 -15.22 44.83 0.28
CA PHE A 5 -15.26 43.43 -0.13
C PHE A 5 -15.80 42.64 1.05
N GLY A 6 -17.07 42.26 0.92
CA GLY A 6 -17.76 41.42 1.89
C GLY A 6 -16.96 40.17 2.19
N ASP A 7 -16.98 39.79 3.45
CA ASP A 7 -16.30 38.64 4.06
C ASP A 7 -16.94 37.32 3.59
N GLU A 8 -16.98 37.10 2.26
CA GLU A 8 -17.71 36.02 1.60
C GLU A 8 -17.00 34.69 1.84
N VAL A 9 -17.71 33.74 2.43
CA VAL A 9 -17.23 32.38 2.65
C VAL A 9 -17.73 31.51 1.51
N LYS A 10 -16.81 30.98 0.70
CA LYS A 10 -17.16 30.06 -0.38
C LYS A 10 -17.49 28.69 0.21
N SER A 11 -18.76 28.29 0.13
CA SER A 11 -19.19 26.97 0.55
C SER A 11 -18.83 25.94 -0.52
N VAL A 12 -18.16 24.87 -0.11
CA VAL A 12 -17.82 23.74 -0.98
C VAL A 12 -18.36 22.48 -0.32
N SER A 13 -19.22 21.75 -1.02
CA SER A 13 -19.68 20.44 -0.60
C SER A 13 -18.97 19.36 -1.41
N VAL A 14 -18.56 18.30 -0.74
CA VAL A 14 -17.93 17.14 -1.37
C VAL A 14 -18.36 15.88 -0.64
N MET A 15 -18.44 14.77 -1.36
CA MET A 15 -18.76 13.48 -0.76
C MET A 15 -17.53 12.90 -0.04
N GLU A 16 -17.74 12.26 1.10
CA GLU A 16 -16.69 11.50 1.79
C GLU A 16 -16.00 10.49 0.82
N GLY A 17 -14.70 10.29 0.98
CA GLY A 17 -13.85 9.45 0.13
C GLY A 17 -13.35 10.13 -1.16
N HIS A 18 -13.97 11.22 -1.61
CA HIS A 18 -13.56 11.93 -2.84
C HIS A 18 -12.39 12.90 -2.59
N SER A 19 -11.92 13.51 -3.67
CA SER A 19 -10.93 14.59 -3.60
C SER A 19 -11.62 15.92 -3.86
N VAL A 20 -11.13 16.98 -3.22
CA VAL A 20 -11.58 18.36 -3.46
C VAL A 20 -10.39 19.25 -3.78
N THR A 21 -10.58 20.20 -4.69
CA THR A 21 -9.61 21.26 -4.96
C THR A 21 -10.19 22.60 -4.56
N LEU A 22 -9.52 23.30 -3.66
CA LEU A 22 -9.86 24.67 -3.29
C LEU A 22 -9.02 25.62 -4.15
N HIS A 23 -9.70 26.26 -5.10
CA HIS A 23 -9.06 27.16 -6.07
C HIS A 23 -8.75 28.52 -5.45
N THR A 24 -7.51 28.97 -5.65
CA THR A 24 -7.01 30.28 -5.25
C THR A 24 -7.44 31.40 -6.20
N ASP A 25 -7.81 31.06 -7.44
CA ASP A 25 -8.00 31.94 -8.60
C ASP A 25 -6.71 32.67 -9.06
N VAL A 26 -5.54 32.23 -8.58
CA VAL A 26 -4.24 32.73 -9.03
C VAL A 26 -3.83 31.95 -10.29
N THR A 27 -3.49 32.66 -11.36
CA THR A 27 -3.04 32.05 -12.62
C THR A 27 -1.56 31.65 -12.57
N HIS A 28 -0.73 32.45 -11.91
CA HIS A 28 0.70 32.19 -11.73
C HIS A 28 1.25 32.96 -10.53
N ILE A 29 1.85 32.25 -9.57
CA ILE A 29 2.52 32.83 -8.40
C ILE A 29 3.76 33.64 -8.86
N GLN A 30 3.95 34.87 -8.41
CA GLN A 30 5.13 35.67 -8.73
C GLN A 30 6.27 35.48 -7.72
N THR A 31 7.48 35.92 -8.06
CA THR A 31 8.71 35.68 -7.27
C THR A 31 8.62 36.14 -5.81
N HIS A 32 7.85 37.18 -5.52
CA HIS A 32 7.70 37.73 -4.17
C HIS A 32 6.35 37.39 -3.54
N ASP A 33 5.57 36.49 -4.16
CA ASP A 33 4.28 36.09 -3.63
C ASP A 33 4.44 35.00 -2.58
N GLU A 34 3.57 35.06 -1.58
CA GLU A 34 3.38 34.04 -0.58
C GLU A 34 1.92 33.57 -0.59
N ILE A 35 1.72 32.26 -0.62
CA ILE A 35 0.41 31.64 -0.47
C ILE A 35 0.45 30.69 0.71
N GLN A 36 -0.49 30.87 1.63
CA GLN A 36 -0.61 30.06 2.83
C GLN A 36 -2.03 29.56 3.04
N TRP A 37 -2.16 28.26 3.27
CA TRP A 37 -3.39 27.59 3.66
C TRP A 37 -3.40 27.27 5.15
N ARG A 38 -4.53 27.54 5.81
CA ARG A 38 -4.79 27.17 7.20
C ARG A 38 -6.12 26.43 7.34
N PHE A 39 -6.15 25.41 8.18
CA PHE A 39 -7.35 24.72 8.62
C PHE A 39 -7.51 24.89 10.13
N LYS A 40 -8.68 25.40 10.58
CA LYS A 40 -8.96 25.65 12.01
C LYS A 40 -7.85 26.44 12.74
N GLY A 41 -7.18 27.35 12.02
CA GLY A 41 -6.11 28.21 12.54
C GLY A 41 -4.69 27.63 12.42
N ILE A 42 -4.57 26.34 12.13
CA ILE A 42 -3.29 25.64 11.95
C ILE A 42 -2.88 25.76 10.48
N ARG A 43 -1.62 26.13 10.20
CA ARG A 43 -1.07 26.14 8.85
C ARG A 43 -0.92 24.69 8.35
N ILE A 44 -1.30 24.43 7.11
CA ILE A 44 -1.26 23.08 6.52
C ILE A 44 -0.39 23.03 5.26
N ALA A 45 -0.31 24.13 4.53
CA ALA A 45 0.57 24.26 3.36
C ALA A 45 0.98 25.72 3.19
N ARG A 46 2.21 25.95 2.71
CA ARG A 46 2.73 27.27 2.37
C ARG A 46 3.72 27.21 1.23
N ILE A 47 3.67 28.19 0.34
CA ILE A 47 4.66 28.43 -0.70
C ILE A 47 5.06 29.89 -0.64
N MET A 48 6.37 30.13 -0.65
CA MET A 48 6.95 31.46 -0.68
C MET A 48 8.03 31.45 -1.75
N ARG A 49 7.71 32.02 -2.92
CA ARG A 49 8.50 31.77 -4.14
C ARG A 49 9.92 32.36 -4.08
N SER A 50 10.15 33.31 -3.17
CA SER A 50 11.48 33.88 -2.91
C SER A 50 12.40 32.94 -2.13
N TYR A 51 11.87 31.89 -1.49
CA TYR A 51 12.64 30.91 -0.71
C TYR A 51 12.74 29.56 -1.41
N ASP A 52 11.62 29.02 -1.91
CA ASP A 52 11.56 27.73 -2.59
C ASP A 52 10.45 27.72 -3.66
N ILE A 53 10.66 26.93 -4.71
CA ILE A 53 9.69 26.65 -5.76
C ILE A 53 8.65 25.64 -5.26
N ASN A 54 9.01 24.80 -4.30
CA ASN A 54 8.15 23.75 -3.78
C ASN A 54 7.33 24.20 -2.56
N PRO A 55 6.06 23.76 -2.46
CA PRO A 55 5.27 23.87 -1.25
C PRO A 55 5.92 23.18 -0.05
N THR A 56 5.79 23.80 1.11
CA THR A 56 6.05 23.22 2.43
C THR A 56 4.73 22.81 3.08
N TYR A 57 4.74 21.71 3.83
CA TYR A 57 3.57 21.17 4.51
C TYR A 57 3.86 21.03 6.00
N ASP A 58 2.90 21.42 6.82
CA ASP A 58 2.96 21.16 8.25
C ASP A 58 2.17 19.88 8.50
N GLU A 59 2.87 18.85 8.98
CA GLU A 59 2.26 17.54 9.20
C GLU A 59 1.30 17.58 10.39
N THR A 60 0.02 17.35 10.10
CA THR A 60 -0.99 17.02 11.10
C THR A 60 -1.54 15.63 10.80
N GLU A 61 -1.98 14.90 11.82
CA GLU A 61 -2.43 13.50 11.65
C GLU A 61 -3.51 13.33 10.59
N ILE A 62 -4.41 14.32 10.44
CA ILE A 62 -5.52 14.26 9.48
C ILE A 62 -5.08 14.57 8.03
N PHE A 63 -4.03 15.36 7.82
CA PHE A 63 -3.59 15.81 6.49
C PHE A 63 -2.37 15.07 5.96
N ARG A 64 -1.76 14.20 6.76
CA ARG A 64 -0.61 13.38 6.36
C ARG A 64 -0.92 12.59 5.08
N ASP A 65 -0.04 12.71 4.09
CA ASP A 65 -0.11 12.07 2.77
C ASP A 65 -1.37 12.37 1.94
N ARG A 66 -2.19 13.35 2.33
CA ARG A 66 -3.48 13.65 1.68
C ARG A 66 -3.53 15.01 1.00
N VAL A 67 -2.67 15.94 1.41
CA VAL A 67 -2.66 17.32 0.95
C VAL A 67 -1.58 17.52 -0.11
N LYS A 68 -1.95 18.16 -1.22
CA LYS A 68 -1.03 18.60 -2.25
C LYS A 68 -1.39 20.00 -2.69
N MET A 69 -0.40 20.90 -2.68
CA MET A 69 -0.56 22.25 -3.22
C MET A 69 0.07 22.33 -4.61
N ASN A 70 -0.64 22.94 -5.56
CA ASN A 70 -0.10 23.23 -6.87
C ASN A 70 0.97 24.33 -6.75
N ASN A 71 2.18 24.08 -7.25
CA ASN A 71 3.29 25.01 -7.13
C ASN A 71 3.25 26.22 -8.09
N GLN A 72 2.34 26.22 -9.06
CA GLN A 72 2.11 27.32 -10.01
C GLN A 72 0.95 28.22 -9.61
N THR A 73 -0.16 27.64 -9.13
CA THR A 73 -1.38 28.40 -8.78
C THR A 73 -1.58 28.54 -7.27
N GLY A 74 -1.04 27.63 -6.46
CA GLY A 74 -1.29 27.59 -5.02
C GLY A 74 -2.60 26.89 -4.65
N ASP A 75 -3.29 26.27 -5.62
CA ASP A 75 -4.51 25.51 -5.38
C ASP A 75 -4.25 24.32 -4.45
N LEU A 76 -5.14 24.15 -3.47
CA LEU A 76 -5.02 23.10 -2.47
C LEU A 76 -5.90 21.92 -2.84
N THR A 77 -5.29 20.78 -3.12
CA THR A 77 -5.99 19.50 -3.30
C THR A 77 -5.91 18.68 -2.03
N ILE A 78 -7.06 18.20 -1.57
CA ILE A 78 -7.18 17.27 -0.45
C ILE A 78 -7.79 15.98 -1.00
N THR A 79 -7.06 14.88 -0.88
CA THR A 79 -7.49 13.56 -1.35
C THR A 79 -8.07 12.71 -0.23
N HIS A 80 -8.94 11.76 -0.57
CA HIS A 80 -9.58 10.85 0.40
C HIS A 80 -10.18 11.60 1.59
N ILE A 81 -11.01 12.59 1.26
CA ILE A 81 -11.59 13.50 2.24
C ILE A 81 -12.57 12.77 3.16
N THR A 82 -12.68 13.21 4.40
CA THR A 82 -13.54 12.60 5.44
C THR A 82 -14.23 13.69 6.23
N SER A 83 -15.25 13.34 7.00
CA SER A 83 -15.94 14.27 7.92
C SER A 83 -14.99 15.08 8.84
N GLN A 84 -13.80 14.56 9.15
CA GLN A 84 -12.76 15.27 9.94
C GLN A 84 -12.16 16.48 9.20
N HIS A 85 -12.18 16.46 7.87
CA HIS A 85 -11.69 17.54 7.01
C HIS A 85 -12.74 18.64 6.81
N SER A 86 -13.98 18.45 7.28
CA SER A 86 -14.99 19.48 7.28
C SER A 86 -14.60 20.66 8.18
N GLY A 87 -14.89 21.87 7.69
CA GLY A 87 -14.72 23.10 8.43
C GLY A 87 -14.12 24.22 7.60
N LEU A 88 -13.69 25.26 8.31
CA LEU A 88 -13.20 26.49 7.73
C LEU A 88 -11.72 26.38 7.33
N TYR A 89 -11.48 26.57 6.03
CA TYR A 89 -10.17 26.80 5.46
C TYR A 89 -9.98 28.29 5.21
N LYS A 90 -8.81 28.80 5.57
CA LYS A 90 -8.39 30.17 5.31
C LYS A 90 -7.20 30.14 4.36
N LEU A 91 -7.33 30.88 3.27
CA LEU A 91 -6.29 31.15 2.30
C LEU A 91 -5.84 32.59 2.50
N ASN A 92 -4.54 32.78 2.71
CA ASN A 92 -3.90 34.07 2.75
C ASN A 92 -2.92 34.16 1.57
N ILE A 93 -3.08 35.17 0.74
CA ILE A 93 -2.22 35.45 -0.41
C ILE A 93 -1.60 36.83 -0.18
N LEU A 94 -0.28 36.88 -0.05
CA LEU A 94 0.48 38.11 -0.06
C LEU A 94 1.14 38.26 -1.43
N SER A 95 0.73 39.28 -2.19
CA SER A 95 1.34 39.63 -3.46
C SER A 95 1.79 41.09 -3.44
N GLY A 96 3.09 41.30 -3.37
CA GLY A 96 3.68 42.61 -3.13
C GLY A 96 3.18 43.23 -1.82
N ASN A 97 2.48 44.37 -1.91
CA ASN A 97 1.90 45.07 -0.75
C ASN A 97 0.40 44.77 -0.54
N THR A 98 -0.15 43.82 -1.30
CA THR A 98 -1.57 43.47 -1.23
C THR A 98 -1.72 42.13 -0.52
N GLU A 99 -2.51 42.12 0.54
CA GLU A 99 -2.91 40.91 1.24
C GLU A 99 -4.37 40.61 0.86
N THR A 100 -4.60 39.38 0.38
CA THR A 100 -5.92 38.88 0.03
C THR A 100 -6.24 37.66 0.88
N ASP A 101 -7.36 37.74 1.58
CA ASP A 101 -7.90 36.62 2.35
C ASP A 101 -9.11 36.01 1.64
N LYS A 102 -9.12 34.69 1.53
CA LYS A 102 -10.29 33.92 1.09
C LYS A 102 -10.62 32.85 2.12
N ARG A 103 -11.92 32.59 2.25
CA ARG A 103 -12.42 31.60 3.20
C ARG A 103 -13.27 30.58 2.48
N PHE A 104 -13.01 29.31 2.77
CA PHE A 104 -13.76 28.20 2.22
C PHE A 104 -14.36 27.43 3.38
N ASN A 105 -15.68 27.25 3.36
CA ASN A 105 -16.34 26.35 4.29
C ASN A 105 -16.56 25.02 3.57
N LEU A 106 -15.73 24.04 3.93
CA LEU A 106 -15.82 22.71 3.35
C LEU A 106 -16.78 21.87 4.18
N THR A 107 -17.85 21.43 3.56
CA THR A 107 -18.78 20.47 4.14
C THR A 107 -18.59 19.15 3.42
N VAL A 108 -18.02 18.18 4.14
CA VAL A 108 -18.00 16.81 3.67
C VAL A 108 -19.34 16.21 4.03
N ASN A 109 -20.12 15.93 3.00
CA ASN A 109 -21.36 15.22 3.15
C ASN A 109 -21.03 13.74 3.17
N ASP A 110 -21.43 13.08 4.23
CA ASP A 110 -21.62 11.64 4.18
C ASP A 110 -22.73 11.39 3.14
N ALA A 111 -22.68 10.25 2.45
CA ALA A 111 -23.75 9.85 1.52
C ALA A 111 -25.15 9.76 2.16
N ASP A 112 -25.26 9.98 3.48
CA ASP A 112 -26.39 9.62 4.32
C ASP A 112 -27.26 10.79 4.83
N LYS A 113 -27.15 12.04 4.34
CA LYS A 113 -28.08 13.13 4.76
C LYS A 113 -28.50 14.10 3.65
N HIS A 114 -29.64 13.83 3.02
CA HIS A 114 -30.52 14.86 2.46
C HIS A 114 -31.90 14.84 3.16
N PRO A 115 -32.55 16.02 3.30
CA PRO A 115 -33.82 16.14 4.02
C PRO A 115 -34.93 15.37 3.30
N ILE A 116 -35.65 14.59 4.09
CA ILE A 116 -36.77 13.75 3.70
C ILE A 116 -37.86 14.61 3.05
N ASP A 117 -38.14 14.38 1.77
CA ASP A 117 -39.51 14.42 1.29
C ASP A 117 -39.71 13.39 0.15
N GLN A 118 -40.69 12.51 0.39
CA GLN A 118 -41.27 11.49 -0.50
C GLN A 118 -40.44 10.22 -0.80
N HIS A 119 -40.74 9.20 0.01
CA HIS A 119 -41.00 7.80 -0.37
C HIS A 119 -40.29 7.27 -1.64
N ASP A 120 -39.07 6.74 -1.48
CA ASP A 120 -38.48 5.82 -2.46
C ASP A 120 -37.75 4.70 -1.70
N GLU A 121 -38.27 3.47 -1.82
CA GLU A 121 -37.73 2.23 -1.23
C GLU A 121 -36.33 1.86 -1.79
N ASP A 122 -35.80 2.63 -2.73
CA ASP A 122 -34.48 2.41 -3.35
C ASP A 122 -33.32 3.02 -2.55
N TYR A 123 -33.57 4.01 -1.69
CA TYR A 123 -32.55 4.69 -0.88
C TYR A 123 -32.11 3.90 0.35
N GLU A 124 -33.02 3.18 1.02
CA GLU A 124 -32.65 2.28 2.12
C GLU A 124 -31.72 1.16 1.63
N ASN A 125 -31.84 0.76 0.36
CA ASN A 125 -31.01 -0.30 -0.23
C ASN A 125 -29.56 0.13 -0.52
N GLN A 126 -29.28 1.44 -0.56
CA GLN A 126 -27.94 1.98 -0.79
C GLN A 126 -27.18 2.26 0.52
N ILE A 127 -27.90 2.53 1.62
CA ILE A 127 -27.35 2.92 2.93
C ILE A 127 -26.74 1.72 3.69
N ILE A 128 -27.24 0.50 3.49
CA ILE A 128 -26.74 -0.66 4.26
C ILE A 128 -25.31 -1.07 3.84
N CYS A 129 -24.85 -0.64 2.66
CA CYS A 129 -23.46 -0.84 2.22
C CYS A 129 -22.51 0.29 2.67
N SER A 130 -23.02 1.48 3.05
CA SER A 130 -22.22 2.64 3.48
C SER A 130 -22.12 2.82 4.99
N ASP A 131 -22.93 2.11 5.79
CA ASP A 131 -22.88 2.22 7.24
C ASP A 131 -21.53 1.70 7.79
N SER A 132 -20.67 2.66 8.13
CA SER A 132 -19.29 2.44 8.60
C SER A 132 -19.22 1.64 9.90
N THR A 133 -20.33 1.39 10.59
CA THR A 133 -20.38 0.54 11.78
C THR A 133 -20.59 -0.94 11.47
N PHE A 134 -21.36 -1.28 10.43
CA PHE A 134 -21.53 -2.66 9.97
C PHE A 134 -20.29 -3.10 9.17
N SER A 135 -19.79 -2.28 8.24
CA SER A 135 -18.61 -2.60 7.43
C SER A 135 -17.29 -2.67 8.24
N LYS A 136 -17.09 -1.79 9.26
CA LYS A 136 -15.90 -1.84 10.13
C LYS A 136 -15.84 -3.09 11.01
N HIS A 137 -16.97 -3.60 11.49
CA HIS A 137 -16.98 -4.82 12.29
C HIS A 137 -16.86 -6.10 11.43
N ASN A 138 -17.17 -6.01 10.14
CA ASN A 138 -17.33 -7.17 9.25
C ASN A 138 -16.11 -7.44 8.35
N THR A 139 -15.39 -6.40 7.92
CA THR A 139 -14.09 -6.55 7.23
C THR A 139 -12.90 -6.68 8.18
N GLN A 140 -13.15 -6.58 9.50
CA GLN A 140 -12.14 -6.61 10.56
C GLN A 140 -11.14 -7.77 10.47
N PRO A 141 -11.50 -9.04 10.16
CA PRO A 141 -10.53 -10.12 10.10
C PRO A 141 -9.47 -9.90 9.01
N VAL A 142 -9.91 -9.55 7.80
CA VAL A 142 -9.03 -9.25 6.66
C VAL A 142 -8.23 -7.97 6.94
N LEU A 143 -8.86 -6.95 7.51
CA LEU A 143 -8.21 -5.70 7.88
C LEU A 143 -7.14 -5.91 8.97
N MET A 144 -7.36 -6.84 9.91
CA MET A 144 -6.38 -7.21 10.94
C MET A 144 -5.18 -7.95 10.33
N GLU A 145 -5.41 -8.89 9.41
CA GLU A 145 -4.34 -9.57 8.69
C GLU A 145 -3.48 -8.58 7.88
N ILE A 146 -4.10 -7.62 7.19
CA ILE A 146 -3.41 -6.53 6.47
C ILE A 146 -2.62 -5.66 7.44
N LYS A 147 -3.23 -5.22 8.55
CA LYS A 147 -2.55 -4.39 9.54
C LYS A 147 -1.37 -5.10 10.20
N ALA A 148 -1.48 -6.41 10.43
CA ALA A 148 -0.41 -7.21 10.99
C ALA A 148 0.79 -7.26 10.03
N VAL A 149 0.56 -7.56 8.75
CA VAL A 149 1.63 -7.56 7.73
C VAL A 149 2.22 -6.16 7.55
N ASN A 150 1.40 -5.12 7.45
CA ASN A 150 1.87 -3.73 7.36
C ASN A 150 2.74 -3.33 8.56
N LYS A 151 2.38 -3.78 9.78
CA LYS A 151 3.19 -3.54 10.97
C LYS A 151 4.55 -4.23 10.88
N CYS A 152 4.64 -5.41 10.28
CA CYS A 152 5.93 -6.08 10.04
C CYS A 152 6.83 -5.28 9.08
N PHE A 153 6.26 -4.62 8.07
CA PHE A 153 7.02 -3.71 7.18
C PHE A 153 7.52 -2.43 7.87
N GLN A 154 6.94 -2.05 9.01
CA GLN A 154 7.33 -0.86 9.78
C GLN A 154 8.42 -1.13 10.84
N LEU A 155 8.83 -2.38 11.04
CA LEU A 155 9.87 -2.74 11.99
C LEU A 155 11.26 -2.53 11.37
N GLU A 156 12.11 -1.73 12.03
CA GLU A 156 13.48 -1.41 11.59
C GLU A 156 14.44 -2.63 11.51
N THR A 157 14.04 -3.79 12.05
CA THR A 157 14.90 -4.99 12.19
C THR A 157 14.27 -6.29 11.68
N GLY A 158 13.29 -6.22 10.77
CA GLY A 158 12.63 -7.41 10.23
C GLY A 158 13.48 -8.21 9.24
N ASN A 159 13.52 -9.54 9.39
CA ASN A 159 13.99 -10.45 8.34
C ASN A 159 13.18 -10.20 7.06
N SER A 160 13.78 -9.53 6.07
CA SER A 160 13.09 -9.09 4.85
C SER A 160 12.37 -10.25 4.15
N LEU A 161 13.00 -11.42 4.03
CA LEU A 161 12.36 -12.63 3.49
C LEU A 161 11.16 -13.11 4.31
N GLY A 162 11.24 -13.00 5.63
CA GLY A 162 10.12 -13.31 6.52
C GLY A 162 8.90 -12.43 6.22
N VAL A 163 9.10 -11.11 6.16
CA VAL A 163 8.03 -10.13 5.90
C VAL A 163 7.38 -10.37 4.54
N PHE A 164 8.18 -10.66 3.51
CA PHE A 164 7.67 -10.96 2.19
C PHE A 164 6.88 -12.28 2.11
N ARG A 165 7.32 -13.35 2.80
CA ARG A 165 6.54 -14.60 2.88
C ARG A 165 5.20 -14.40 3.58
N ASP A 166 5.15 -13.53 4.59
CA ASP A 166 3.90 -13.18 5.25
C ASP A 166 2.98 -12.38 4.31
N LEU A 167 3.53 -11.49 3.47
CA LEU A 167 2.76 -10.80 2.42
C LEU A 167 2.23 -11.77 1.36
N GLU A 168 3.04 -12.74 0.92
CA GLU A 168 2.58 -13.77 -0.02
C GLU A 168 1.48 -14.63 0.59
N ARG A 169 1.63 -15.02 1.87
CA ARG A 169 0.60 -15.77 2.59
C ARG A 169 -0.70 -14.98 2.61
N LEU A 170 -0.64 -13.68 2.90
CA LEU A 170 -1.79 -12.78 2.91
C LEU A 170 -2.46 -12.68 1.53
N TYR A 171 -1.68 -12.54 0.46
CA TYR A 171 -2.19 -12.59 -0.91
C TYR A 171 -2.95 -13.89 -1.16
N MET A 172 -2.32 -15.03 -0.85
CA MET A 172 -2.88 -16.35 -1.11
C MET A 172 -4.12 -16.66 -0.27
N THR A 173 -4.17 -16.23 0.99
CA THR A 173 -5.37 -16.38 1.82
C THR A 173 -6.50 -15.50 1.29
N THR A 174 -6.21 -14.27 0.84
CA THR A 174 -7.22 -13.37 0.27
C THR A 174 -7.81 -13.93 -1.03
N VAL A 175 -6.96 -14.42 -1.93
CA VAL A 175 -7.39 -15.01 -3.21
C VAL A 175 -8.30 -16.23 -2.99
N ARG A 176 -7.94 -17.12 -2.05
CA ARG A 176 -8.71 -18.34 -1.79
C ARG A 176 -10.10 -18.09 -1.22
N ARG A 177 -10.35 -16.93 -0.63
CA ARG A 177 -11.68 -16.55 -0.11
C ARG A 177 -12.69 -16.25 -1.21
N ILE A 178 -12.23 -15.82 -2.37
CA ILE A 178 -13.10 -15.25 -3.42
C ILE A 178 -13.05 -16.01 -4.75
N LEU A 179 -12.07 -16.89 -4.96
CA LEU A 179 -11.94 -17.69 -6.18
C LEU A 179 -12.54 -19.09 -6.03
N LYS A 180 -13.07 -19.61 -7.14
CA LYS A 180 -13.52 -21.00 -7.23
C LYS A 180 -12.38 -21.97 -6.93
N PRO A 181 -12.59 -23.05 -6.16
CA PRO A 181 -11.55 -24.04 -5.85
C PRO A 181 -10.91 -24.66 -7.09
N SER A 182 -11.65 -24.76 -8.21
CA SER A 182 -11.17 -25.26 -9.49
C SER A 182 -10.04 -24.43 -10.11
N VAL A 183 -9.92 -23.16 -9.75
CA VAL A 183 -8.90 -22.23 -10.25
C VAL A 183 -7.58 -22.37 -9.44
N SER A 184 -7.64 -22.90 -8.23
CA SER A 184 -6.52 -22.97 -7.29
C SER A 184 -5.80 -24.32 -7.32
N ARG A 185 -4.89 -24.52 -8.27
CA ARG A 185 -3.95 -25.67 -8.24
C ARG A 185 -2.46 -25.29 -8.21
N ASN A 186 -2.08 -24.08 -8.63
CA ASN A 186 -0.67 -23.68 -8.67
C ASN A 186 -0.47 -22.20 -8.26
N HIS A 187 0.45 -21.95 -7.34
CA HIS A 187 0.81 -20.62 -6.82
C HIS A 187 1.28 -19.67 -7.93
N LYS A 188 1.99 -20.18 -8.94
CA LYS A 188 2.49 -19.37 -10.06
C LYS A 188 1.36 -18.91 -10.98
N GLN A 189 0.41 -19.80 -11.28
CA GLN A 189 -0.77 -19.48 -12.10
C GLN A 189 -1.69 -18.48 -11.41
N LEU A 190 -1.84 -18.57 -10.08
CA LEU A 190 -2.65 -17.63 -9.30
C LEU A 190 -2.13 -16.18 -9.38
N ARG A 191 -0.83 -15.98 -9.63
CA ARG A 191 -0.21 -14.66 -9.77
C ARG A 191 -0.43 -14.05 -11.15
N GLU A 192 -0.55 -14.89 -12.16
CA GLU A 192 -0.77 -14.52 -13.57
C GLU A 192 -2.26 -14.51 -13.95
N LEU A 193 -3.15 -14.72 -12.97
CA LEU A 193 -4.59 -14.71 -13.20
C LEU A 193 -5.05 -13.32 -13.65
N ASP A 194 -5.72 -13.31 -14.79
CA ASP A 194 -6.51 -12.17 -15.22
C ASP A 194 -7.77 -12.06 -14.35
N LEU A 195 -7.71 -11.17 -13.36
CA LEU A 195 -8.81 -10.90 -12.43
C LEU A 195 -9.98 -10.16 -13.09
N ILE A 196 -9.91 -9.85 -14.38
CA ILE A 196 -11.00 -9.18 -15.13
C ILE A 196 -12.05 -10.20 -15.60
N GLN A 197 -11.74 -11.50 -15.60
CA GLN A 197 -12.65 -12.54 -16.06
C GLN A 197 -13.73 -12.88 -15.01
N SER A 198 -15.01 -12.62 -15.32
CA SER A 198 -16.14 -12.85 -14.40
C SER A 198 -16.43 -14.33 -14.06
N GLY A 199 -15.70 -15.29 -14.65
CA GLY A 199 -15.92 -16.73 -14.46
C GLY A 199 -15.14 -17.38 -13.32
N ILE A 200 -14.08 -16.75 -12.81
CA ILE A 200 -13.15 -17.35 -11.84
C ILE A 200 -13.59 -17.13 -10.38
N PHE A 201 -14.39 -16.11 -10.12
CA PHE A 201 -14.86 -15.74 -8.80
C PHE A 201 -16.06 -16.60 -8.35
N LEU A 202 -16.19 -16.77 -7.04
CA LEU A 202 -17.36 -17.33 -6.38
C LEU A 202 -18.57 -16.39 -6.53
N SER A 203 -19.77 -16.86 -6.19
CA SER A 203 -20.89 -15.94 -5.96
C SER A 203 -20.64 -15.17 -4.65
N PRO A 204 -21.23 -13.97 -4.47
CA PRO A 204 -21.07 -13.19 -3.24
C PRO A 204 -21.41 -13.97 -1.96
N LEU A 205 -22.40 -14.85 -2.00
CA LEU A 205 -22.85 -15.64 -0.85
C LEU A 205 -21.97 -16.88 -0.58
N ASP A 206 -21.24 -17.36 -1.59
CA ASP A 206 -20.31 -18.49 -1.46
C ASP A 206 -18.89 -18.05 -1.05
N ALA A 207 -18.61 -16.74 -1.06
CA ALA A 207 -17.31 -16.20 -0.70
C ALA A 207 -17.05 -16.36 0.81
N ASP A 208 -15.81 -16.68 1.18
CA ASP A 208 -15.41 -16.75 2.59
C ASP A 208 -15.14 -15.34 3.14
N LEU A 209 -16.22 -14.70 3.58
CA LEU A 209 -16.22 -13.39 4.24
C LEU A 209 -16.05 -13.51 5.77
N GLY A 210 -15.84 -14.72 6.29
CA GLY A 210 -15.66 -15.02 7.71
C GLY A 210 -16.95 -15.44 8.41
N THR A 211 -16.85 -16.42 9.31
CA THR A 211 -18.00 -17.02 10.01
C THR A 211 -18.79 -16.00 10.83
N THR A 212 -18.12 -15.13 11.59
CA THR A 212 -18.80 -14.08 12.38
C THR A 212 -19.60 -13.11 11.52
N PHE A 213 -19.16 -12.84 10.29
CA PHE A 213 -19.92 -12.02 9.35
C PHE A 213 -21.16 -12.78 8.87
N MET A 214 -20.99 -14.03 8.45
CA MET A 214 -22.08 -14.88 7.97
C MET A 214 -23.14 -15.10 9.05
N ASP A 215 -22.73 -15.41 10.28
CA ASP A 215 -23.64 -15.61 11.42
C ASP A 215 -24.48 -14.34 11.68
N LYS A 216 -23.84 -13.17 11.71
CA LYS A 216 -24.54 -11.88 11.87
C LYS A 216 -25.46 -11.56 10.69
N LEU A 217 -25.05 -11.92 9.47
CA LEU A 217 -25.85 -11.72 8.27
C LEU A 217 -27.08 -12.63 8.31
N GLU A 218 -26.96 -13.86 8.78
CA GLU A 218 -28.06 -14.79 9.00
C GLU A 218 -29.02 -14.31 10.09
N GLU A 219 -28.48 -13.92 11.25
CA GLU A 219 -29.24 -13.37 12.38
C GLU A 219 -29.96 -12.05 12.05
N SER A 220 -29.48 -11.33 11.04
CA SER A 220 -30.11 -10.09 10.59
C SER A 220 -31.48 -10.34 9.92
N ARG A 221 -32.43 -9.45 10.20
CA ARG A 221 -33.77 -9.44 9.57
C ARG A 221 -33.79 -8.80 8.17
N LEU A 222 -32.62 -8.68 7.53
CA LEU A 222 -32.50 -8.07 6.21
C LEU A 222 -33.14 -8.96 5.13
N ALA A 223 -33.64 -8.33 4.08
CA ALA A 223 -34.16 -9.05 2.92
C ALA A 223 -33.02 -9.80 2.18
N PRO A 224 -33.30 -10.93 1.50
CA PRO A 224 -32.26 -11.75 0.85
C PRO A 224 -31.41 -10.98 -0.17
N ASP A 225 -32.03 -10.11 -0.95
CA ASP A 225 -31.38 -9.22 -1.94
C ASP A 225 -30.42 -8.23 -1.27
N MET A 226 -30.79 -7.71 -0.11
CA MET A 226 -29.92 -6.85 0.69
C MET A 226 -28.69 -7.61 1.20
N LYS A 227 -28.89 -8.84 1.70
CA LYS A 227 -27.78 -9.69 2.16
C LYS A 227 -26.80 -9.98 1.03
N GLU A 228 -27.31 -10.28 -0.16
CA GLU A 228 -26.49 -10.48 -1.36
C GLU A 228 -25.71 -9.22 -1.77
N ARG A 229 -26.34 -8.04 -1.72
CA ARG A 229 -25.68 -6.75 -2.00
C ARG A 229 -24.54 -6.44 -1.04
N ILE A 230 -24.73 -6.64 0.27
CA ILE A 230 -23.69 -6.43 1.27
C ILE A 230 -22.51 -7.37 1.01
N SER A 231 -22.78 -8.65 0.80
CA SER A 231 -21.76 -9.63 0.47
C SER A 231 -21.03 -9.28 -0.83
N SER A 232 -21.74 -8.75 -1.84
CA SER A 232 -21.12 -8.28 -3.09
C SER A 232 -20.16 -7.12 -2.83
N CYS A 233 -20.56 -6.13 -2.03
CA CYS A 233 -19.70 -5.01 -1.68
C CYS A 233 -18.41 -5.46 -0.97
N CYS A 234 -18.54 -6.39 0.00
CA CYS A 234 -17.38 -6.96 0.68
C CYS A 234 -16.48 -7.74 -0.31
N MET A 235 -17.10 -8.50 -1.21
CA MET A 235 -16.37 -9.25 -2.22
C MET A 235 -15.62 -8.33 -3.19
N ASP A 236 -16.22 -7.21 -3.61
CA ASP A 236 -15.61 -6.23 -4.51
C ASP A 236 -14.41 -5.53 -3.87
N PHE A 237 -14.48 -5.23 -2.57
CA PHE A 237 -13.31 -4.77 -1.82
C PHE A 237 -12.16 -5.80 -1.86
N LEU A 238 -12.46 -7.08 -1.64
CA LEU A 238 -11.44 -8.14 -1.70
C LEU A 238 -10.86 -8.30 -3.11
N LYS A 239 -11.68 -8.19 -4.16
CA LYS A 239 -11.21 -8.22 -5.56
C LYS A 239 -10.23 -7.07 -5.82
N GLU A 240 -10.57 -5.85 -5.42
CA GLU A 240 -9.67 -4.71 -5.61
C GLU A 240 -8.39 -4.87 -4.78
N LEU A 241 -8.48 -5.39 -3.55
CA LEU A 241 -7.30 -5.70 -2.74
C LEU A 241 -6.35 -6.70 -3.43
N VAL A 242 -6.89 -7.80 -3.98
CA VAL A 242 -6.09 -8.80 -4.71
C VAL A 242 -5.43 -8.18 -5.94
N LYS A 243 -6.14 -7.33 -6.68
CA LYS A 243 -5.58 -6.60 -7.82
C LYS A 243 -4.45 -5.66 -7.38
N GLN A 244 -4.63 -4.94 -6.29
CA GLN A 244 -3.61 -4.06 -5.71
C GLN A 244 -2.37 -4.84 -5.23
N TYR A 245 -2.54 -6.08 -4.73
CA TYR A 245 -1.43 -6.98 -4.45
C TYR A 245 -0.70 -7.41 -5.72
N GLN A 246 -1.43 -7.87 -6.75
CA GLN A 246 -0.83 -8.27 -8.02
C GLN A 246 -0.07 -7.14 -8.72
N LEU A 247 -0.42 -5.88 -8.51
CA LEU A 247 0.34 -4.75 -9.08
C LEU A 247 1.68 -4.52 -8.36
N ARG A 248 1.77 -4.80 -7.05
CA ARG A 248 2.92 -4.44 -6.21
C ARG A 248 3.87 -5.60 -5.87
N LEU A 249 3.37 -6.83 -5.85
CA LEU A 249 4.17 -8.04 -5.58
C LEU A 249 5.11 -8.50 -6.73
N PRO A 250 4.83 -8.32 -8.05
CA PRO A 250 5.58 -9.01 -9.11
C PRO A 250 7.08 -8.74 -9.11
N ALA A 251 7.49 -7.46 -9.04
CA ALA A 251 8.91 -7.09 -9.05
C ALA A 251 9.65 -7.62 -7.81
N SER A 252 9.03 -7.48 -6.64
CA SER A 252 9.56 -8.00 -5.38
C SER A 252 9.66 -9.53 -5.38
N MET A 253 8.80 -10.24 -6.11
CA MET A 253 8.82 -11.70 -6.15
C MET A 253 9.95 -12.30 -6.99
N GLU A 254 10.40 -11.63 -8.04
CA GLU A 254 11.63 -12.07 -8.74
C GLU A 254 12.85 -11.96 -7.83
N ILE A 255 12.93 -10.84 -7.11
CA ILE A 255 13.98 -10.57 -6.12
C ILE A 255 13.95 -11.63 -5.00
N LEU A 256 12.77 -11.96 -4.49
CA LEU A 256 12.57 -13.01 -3.48
C LEU A 256 12.97 -14.39 -3.97
N SER A 257 12.59 -14.73 -5.19
CA SER A 257 12.96 -16.03 -5.77
C SER A 257 14.47 -16.18 -5.80
N LYS A 258 15.21 -15.12 -6.17
CA LYS A 258 16.67 -15.11 -6.11
C LYS A 258 17.19 -15.28 -4.68
N LEU A 259 16.63 -14.55 -3.71
CA LEU A 259 17.02 -14.64 -2.29
C LEU A 259 16.74 -16.01 -1.65
N GLU A 260 15.62 -16.66 -1.97
CA GLU A 260 15.25 -17.98 -1.44
C GLU A 260 16.25 -19.06 -1.83
N LEU A 261 16.83 -18.96 -3.04
CA LEU A 261 17.90 -19.86 -3.50
C LEU A 261 19.15 -19.76 -2.63
N PHE A 262 19.42 -18.59 -2.07
CA PHE A 262 20.59 -18.31 -1.24
C PHE A 262 20.33 -18.39 0.27
N CYS A 263 19.14 -18.84 0.69
CA CYS A 263 18.86 -19.05 2.11
C CYS A 263 19.75 -20.15 2.70
N PRO A 264 20.26 -19.99 3.94
CA PRO A 264 21.10 -21.00 4.60
C PRO A 264 20.46 -22.39 4.57
N LYS A 265 19.18 -22.48 4.92
CA LYS A 265 18.39 -23.72 4.89
C LYS A 265 18.30 -24.35 3.50
N SER A 266 18.18 -23.56 2.44
CA SER A 266 18.12 -24.04 1.05
C SER A 266 19.50 -24.53 0.59
N VAL A 267 20.54 -23.75 0.86
CA VAL A 267 21.93 -24.02 0.47
C VAL A 267 22.48 -25.26 1.17
N MET A 268 22.13 -25.44 2.45
CA MET A 268 22.55 -26.56 3.29
C MET A 268 21.62 -27.77 3.20
N SER A 269 20.49 -27.68 2.47
CA SER A 269 19.55 -28.79 2.32
C SER A 269 20.20 -29.95 1.57
N THR A 270 19.92 -31.18 2.01
CA THR A 270 20.30 -32.41 1.29
C THR A 270 19.20 -32.91 0.34
N ILE A 271 17.98 -32.40 0.48
CA ILE A 271 16.79 -32.89 -0.23
C ILE A 271 16.30 -31.87 -1.27
N ASN A 272 16.15 -30.61 -0.88
CA ASN A 272 15.55 -29.56 -1.72
C ASN A 272 16.58 -28.52 -2.20
N ARG A 273 17.83 -28.96 -2.39
CA ARG A 273 18.91 -28.07 -2.78
C ARG A 273 18.76 -27.61 -4.24
N PRO A 274 18.81 -26.30 -4.53
CA PRO A 274 18.79 -25.84 -5.91
C PRO A 274 20.03 -26.32 -6.69
N GLY A 275 19.87 -26.55 -7.98
CA GLY A 275 21.00 -26.82 -8.88
C GLY A 275 21.77 -25.53 -9.18
N VAL A 276 23.06 -25.65 -9.51
CA VAL A 276 23.89 -24.47 -9.88
C VAL A 276 23.30 -23.70 -11.08
N LYS A 277 22.64 -24.41 -11.99
CA LYS A 277 21.97 -23.84 -13.17
C LYS A 277 20.72 -23.01 -12.83
N ASP A 278 20.16 -23.21 -11.65
CA ASP A 278 18.98 -22.47 -11.19
C ASP A 278 19.39 -21.13 -10.56
N LEU A 279 20.69 -20.93 -10.31
CA LEU A 279 21.22 -19.69 -9.77
C LEU A 279 21.26 -18.58 -10.84
N PRO A 280 20.99 -17.32 -10.48
CA PRO A 280 21.02 -16.21 -11.43
C PRO A 280 22.46 -15.92 -11.88
N ALA A 281 22.77 -16.23 -13.14
CA ALA A 281 24.11 -16.11 -13.70
C ALA A 281 24.65 -14.66 -13.69
N ASP A 282 23.74 -13.68 -13.75
CA ASP A 282 24.02 -12.24 -13.69
C ASP A 282 24.71 -11.81 -12.39
N LEU A 283 24.58 -12.57 -11.31
CA LEU A 283 25.18 -12.25 -10.01
C LEU A 283 26.66 -12.65 -9.91
N PHE A 284 27.15 -13.50 -10.80
CA PHE A 284 28.48 -14.11 -10.69
C PHE A 284 29.40 -13.62 -11.80
N SER A 285 30.62 -13.23 -11.42
CA SER A 285 31.65 -12.76 -12.37
C SER A 285 32.71 -13.84 -12.66
N CYS A 286 32.48 -15.08 -12.24
CA CYS A 286 33.42 -16.20 -12.37
C CYS A 286 32.94 -17.26 -13.39
N PRO A 287 33.84 -18.14 -13.88
CA PRO A 287 33.46 -19.26 -14.74
C PRO A 287 32.50 -20.22 -14.03
N ILE A 288 31.53 -20.78 -14.78
CA ILE A 288 30.52 -21.69 -14.23
C ILE A 288 31.11 -22.91 -13.51
N GLY A 289 32.23 -23.46 -14.00
CA GLY A 289 32.90 -24.60 -13.35
C GLY A 289 33.47 -24.25 -11.97
N THR A 290 33.90 -23.00 -11.77
CA THR A 290 34.32 -22.49 -10.45
C THR A 290 33.10 -22.42 -9.54
N LEU A 291 32.02 -21.77 -9.99
CA LEU A 291 30.78 -21.66 -9.21
C LEU A 291 30.20 -23.02 -8.85
N GLU A 292 30.16 -23.98 -9.78
CA GLU A 292 29.66 -25.33 -9.55
C GLU A 292 30.47 -26.08 -8.49
N THR A 293 31.79 -25.92 -8.50
CA THR A 293 32.66 -26.52 -7.48
C THR A 293 32.39 -25.92 -6.09
N GLN A 294 32.29 -24.59 -6.00
CA GLN A 294 31.98 -23.91 -4.73
C GLN A 294 30.58 -24.29 -4.23
N TRP A 295 29.58 -24.28 -5.13
CA TRP A 295 28.21 -24.67 -4.81
C TRP A 295 28.14 -26.11 -4.33
N ARG A 296 28.74 -27.08 -5.01
CA ARG A 296 28.70 -28.47 -4.57
C ARG A 296 29.25 -28.64 -3.16
N ASN A 297 30.36 -27.96 -2.85
CA ASN A 297 31.13 -28.18 -1.63
C ASN A 297 30.68 -27.32 -0.44
N VAL A 298 29.95 -26.21 -0.63
CA VAL A 298 29.59 -25.32 0.49
C VAL A 298 28.81 -26.03 1.60
N ALA A 299 27.91 -26.97 1.26
CA ALA A 299 27.16 -27.74 2.26
C ALA A 299 28.00 -28.75 3.06
N THR A 300 29.24 -29.04 2.61
CA THR A 300 30.16 -29.94 3.32
C THR A 300 31.00 -29.22 4.37
N ALA A 301 31.05 -27.89 4.30
CA ALA A 301 31.65 -27.07 5.33
C ALA A 301 30.60 -26.80 6.42
N ASN A 302 30.95 -27.07 7.67
CA ASN A 302 30.06 -26.91 8.82
C ASN A 302 29.90 -25.41 9.15
N PHE A 303 28.96 -24.74 8.49
CA PHE A 303 28.57 -23.36 8.79
C PHE A 303 27.48 -23.28 9.85
N SER A 304 27.38 -22.13 10.51
CA SER A 304 26.28 -21.84 11.43
C SER A 304 24.94 -21.80 10.68
N ASP A 305 23.93 -22.53 11.16
CA ASP A 305 22.54 -22.41 10.67
C ASP A 305 21.86 -21.19 11.30
N ASP A 306 22.39 -20.00 11.01
CA ASP A 306 21.79 -18.72 11.41
C ASP A 306 20.58 -18.41 10.51
N GLN A 307 19.53 -17.82 11.08
CA GLN A 307 18.41 -17.30 10.28
C GLN A 307 18.76 -15.97 9.58
N ASP A 308 19.87 -15.36 9.95
CA ASP A 308 20.43 -14.16 9.35
C ASP A 308 21.26 -14.50 8.11
N ILE A 309 20.69 -14.19 6.94
CA ILE A 309 21.27 -14.49 5.62
C ILE A 309 22.60 -13.75 5.43
N ASP A 310 22.69 -12.50 5.90
CA ASP A 310 23.89 -11.68 5.70
C ASP A 310 25.04 -12.21 6.54
N LYS A 311 24.79 -12.61 7.80
CA LYS A 311 25.80 -13.25 8.64
C LYS A 311 26.27 -14.58 8.08
N PHE A 312 25.36 -15.42 7.60
CA PHE A 312 25.71 -16.69 6.97
C PHE A 312 26.68 -16.48 5.80
N TRP A 313 26.35 -15.57 4.87
CA TRP A 313 27.22 -15.34 3.71
C TRP A 313 28.53 -14.62 4.05
N LEU A 314 28.59 -13.84 5.15
CA LEU A 314 29.84 -13.32 5.70
C LEU A 314 30.74 -14.45 6.25
N GLU A 315 30.17 -15.44 6.94
CA GLU A 315 30.89 -16.62 7.42
C GLU A 315 31.45 -17.44 6.24
N VAL A 316 30.63 -17.70 5.23
CA VAL A 316 31.02 -18.45 4.02
C VAL A 316 32.14 -17.71 3.26
N GLU A 317 32.08 -16.38 3.13
CA GLU A 317 33.13 -15.59 2.46
C GLU A 317 34.45 -15.58 3.23
N ALA A 318 34.37 -15.61 4.56
CA ALA A 318 35.54 -15.60 5.45
C ALA A 318 36.21 -16.98 5.57
N PHE A 319 35.50 -18.05 5.20
CA PHE A 319 35.98 -19.42 5.31
C PHE A 319 37.25 -19.65 4.49
N LYS A 320 38.20 -20.34 5.12
CA LYS A 320 39.47 -20.74 4.50
C LYS A 320 39.68 -22.23 4.69
N ASP A 321 40.19 -22.89 3.66
CA ASP A 321 40.65 -24.27 3.77
C ASP A 321 41.95 -24.37 4.59
N ALA A 322 42.43 -25.59 4.82
CA ALA A 322 43.69 -25.84 5.55
C ALA A 322 44.92 -25.19 4.89
N GLY A 323 44.85 -24.86 3.59
CA GLY A 323 45.88 -24.13 2.86
C GLY A 323 45.73 -22.61 2.92
N GLY A 324 44.71 -22.10 3.60
CA GLY A 324 44.44 -20.66 3.72
C GLY A 324 43.68 -20.06 2.52
N HIS A 325 43.23 -20.87 1.57
CA HIS A 325 42.51 -20.38 0.39
C HIS A 325 41.03 -20.15 0.68
N LYS A 326 40.46 -19.07 0.13
CA LYS A 326 39.03 -18.78 0.21
C LYS A 326 38.25 -19.60 -0.81
N CYS A 327 37.86 -20.81 -0.43
CA CYS A 327 37.25 -21.76 -1.35
C CYS A 327 35.79 -21.47 -1.74
N PHE A 328 35.12 -20.50 -1.09
CA PHE A 328 33.72 -20.13 -1.38
C PHE A 328 33.53 -18.65 -1.74
N GLN A 329 34.61 -17.93 -2.06
CA GLN A 329 34.59 -16.48 -2.24
C GLN A 329 33.62 -16.02 -3.33
N GLU A 330 33.68 -16.62 -4.52
CA GLU A 330 32.87 -16.23 -5.67
C GLU A 330 31.37 -16.47 -5.41
N LEU A 331 31.07 -17.62 -4.81
CA LEU A 331 29.72 -17.97 -4.42
C LEU A 331 29.15 -16.98 -3.39
N ALA A 332 29.90 -16.70 -2.33
CA ALA A 332 29.46 -15.78 -1.28
C ALA A 332 29.30 -14.35 -1.80
N GLN A 333 30.19 -13.89 -2.67
CA GLN A 333 30.09 -12.56 -3.27
C GLN A 333 28.87 -12.43 -4.18
N GLY A 334 28.56 -13.44 -4.99
CA GLY A 334 27.34 -13.44 -5.80
C GLY A 334 26.06 -13.47 -4.95
N ALA A 335 26.03 -14.26 -3.87
CA ALA A 335 24.90 -14.29 -2.95
C ALA A 335 24.68 -12.93 -2.24
N LYS A 336 25.76 -12.26 -1.80
CA LYS A 336 25.69 -10.92 -1.19
C LYS A 336 25.23 -9.85 -2.18
N ARG A 337 25.58 -9.98 -3.47
CA ARG A 337 25.02 -9.13 -4.54
C ARG A 337 23.51 -9.33 -4.69
N SER A 338 23.02 -10.56 -4.53
CA SER A 338 21.58 -10.83 -4.46
C SER A 338 20.93 -10.06 -3.30
N CYS A 339 21.48 -10.13 -2.08
CA CYS A 339 20.93 -9.43 -0.92
C CYS A 339 20.93 -7.90 -1.10
N SER A 340 22.03 -7.34 -1.59
CA SER A 340 22.16 -5.88 -1.78
C SER A 340 21.30 -5.32 -2.91
N ALA A 341 21.08 -6.08 -4.00
CA ALA A 341 20.17 -5.69 -5.08
C ALA A 341 18.70 -5.58 -4.60
N CYS A 342 18.32 -6.27 -3.53
CA CYS A 342 16.98 -6.21 -2.95
C CYS A 342 16.67 -4.86 -2.28
N PHE A 343 17.69 -4.18 -1.76
CA PHE A 343 17.53 -2.91 -1.02
C PHE A 343 17.69 -1.66 -1.91
N GLN A 344 17.98 -1.84 -3.20
CA GLN A 344 18.13 -0.73 -4.16
C GLN A 344 16.88 -0.49 -5.03
N CYS A 345 15.80 -1.25 -4.82
CA CYS A 345 14.54 -0.99 -5.50
C CYS A 345 13.88 0.25 -4.86
N PRO A 346 13.65 1.35 -5.60
CA PRO A 346 12.98 2.51 -5.04
C PRO A 346 11.54 2.12 -4.65
N CYS A 347 11.24 2.25 -3.37
CA CYS A 347 9.90 2.08 -2.80
C CYS A 347 8.90 3.06 -3.40
#